data_AF-A0A948FQX1-F1
#
_entry.id   AF-A0A948FQX1-F1
#
_cell.length_a   1.000
_cell.length_b   1.000
_cell.length_c   1.000
_cell.angle_alpha   90.00
_cell.angle_beta   90.00
_cell.angle_gamma   90.00
#
_symmetry.space_group_name_H-M   'P 1'
#
loop_
_entity.id
_entity.type
_entity.pdbx_description
1 polymer ?
#
loop_
_entity_poly.entity_id
_entity_poly.type
_entity_poly.pdbx_seq_one_letter_code
_entity_poly.pdbx_strand_id
1 'polypeptide(L)'
;MSQIQDVARGLSGRVTAAVEALETEAASLIRPHKEMEPIMTTTPIYTRANVLQAVINEVEVRQDGHLPSDLPGVTTTFVDTADLVGALLLRWHTRLATALERAMGEYPLDREAAVVRAWRRARDESAGVRLVLDRLAANPPNEAVARALRTTARNDWAYMAVAAGLASTLDAAATPVGRSLETKARCGDHPEP
;
A
#
# COMPACT_ATOMS: atom_id res chain seq x y z
N MET A 1 -68.75 -0.50 -43.70
CA MET A 1 -67.83 -0.23 -42.57
C MET A 1 -67.68 -1.41 -41.59
N SER A 2 -68.28 -2.59 -41.84
CA SER A 2 -68.23 -3.75 -40.91
C SER A 2 -67.09 -4.74 -41.17
N GLN A 3 -66.59 -4.86 -42.41
CA GLN A 3 -65.58 -5.89 -42.76
C GLN A 3 -64.16 -5.61 -42.25
N ILE A 4 -63.78 -4.34 -42.04
CA ILE A 4 -62.41 -3.97 -41.61
C ILE A 4 -62.20 -4.24 -40.11
N GLN A 5 -63.25 -4.11 -39.30
CA GLN A 5 -63.18 -4.35 -37.85
C GLN A 5 -63.07 -5.84 -37.48
N ASP A 6 -63.64 -6.75 -38.28
CA ASP A 6 -63.53 -8.19 -38.04
C ASP A 6 -62.16 -8.76 -38.42
N VAL A 7 -61.53 -8.22 -39.47
CA VAL A 7 -60.16 -8.60 -39.85
C VAL A 7 -59.15 -8.17 -38.78
N ALA A 8 -59.29 -6.96 -38.22
CA ALA A 8 -58.42 -6.47 -37.14
C ALA A 8 -58.56 -7.29 -35.85
N ARG A 9 -59.78 -7.71 -35.50
CA ARG A 9 -60.04 -8.53 -34.30
C ARG A 9 -59.49 -9.96 -34.47
N GLY A 10 -59.58 -10.53 -35.68
CA GLY A 10 -58.99 -11.83 -36.02
C GLY A 10 -57.45 -11.83 -36.04
N LEU A 11 -56.82 -10.74 -36.48
CA LEU A 11 -55.36 -10.58 -36.42
C LEU A 11 -54.86 -10.42 -34.98
N SER A 12 -55.56 -9.64 -34.14
CA SER A 12 -55.17 -9.45 -32.75
C SER A 12 -55.23 -10.75 -31.93
N GLY A 13 -56.28 -11.57 -32.09
CA GLY A 13 -56.37 -12.85 -31.38
C GLY A 13 -55.29 -13.87 -31.79
N ARG A 14 -54.89 -13.87 -33.07
CA ARG A 14 -53.83 -14.75 -33.57
C ARG A 14 -52.43 -14.33 -33.11
N VAL A 15 -52.18 -13.04 -32.94
CA VAL A 15 -50.93 -12.52 -32.39
C VAL A 15 -50.82 -12.86 -30.90
N THR A 16 -51.89 -12.70 -30.12
CA THR A 16 -51.89 -13.07 -28.70
C THR A 16 -51.62 -14.57 -28.49
N ALA A 17 -52.29 -15.44 -29.26
CA ALA A 17 -52.06 -16.89 -29.17
C ALA A 17 -50.64 -17.30 -29.60
N ALA A 18 -50.03 -16.59 -30.56
CA ALA A 18 -48.65 -16.84 -30.97
C ALA A 18 -47.64 -16.40 -29.91
N VAL A 19 -47.90 -15.30 -29.20
CA VAL A 19 -47.07 -14.82 -28.09
C VAL A 19 -47.15 -15.79 -26.89
N GLU A 20 -48.34 -16.23 -26.51
CA GLU A 20 -48.50 -17.20 -25.41
C GLU A 20 -47.85 -18.56 -25.72
N ALA A 21 -47.92 -19.01 -26.97
CA ALA A 21 -47.23 -20.23 -27.40
C ALA A 21 -45.69 -20.09 -27.31
N LEU A 22 -45.15 -18.94 -27.72
CA LEU A 22 -43.72 -18.63 -27.61
C LEU A 22 -43.26 -18.48 -26.16
N GLU A 23 -44.07 -17.88 -25.28
CA GLU A 23 -43.77 -17.79 -23.85
C GLU A 23 -43.79 -19.16 -23.17
N THR A 24 -44.72 -20.04 -23.56
CA THR A 24 -44.80 -21.41 -23.04
C THR A 24 -43.61 -22.26 -23.51
N GLU A 25 -43.17 -22.08 -24.76
CA GLU A 25 -41.98 -22.75 -25.31
C GLU A 25 -40.68 -22.21 -24.70
N ALA A 26 -40.59 -20.89 -24.46
CA ALA A 26 -39.48 -20.27 -23.75
C ALA A 26 -39.39 -20.73 -22.28
N ALA A 27 -40.51 -20.90 -21.59
CA ALA A 27 -40.56 -21.43 -20.23
C ALA A 27 -40.11 -22.90 -20.14
N SER A 28 -40.35 -23.69 -21.20
CA SER A 28 -39.89 -25.09 -21.31
C SER A 28 -38.38 -25.22 -21.57
N LEU A 29 -37.77 -24.22 -22.23
CA LEU A 29 -36.32 -24.16 -22.49
C LEU A 29 -35.50 -23.77 -21.24
N ILE A 30 -36.14 -23.19 -20.22
CA ILE A 30 -35.52 -22.94 -18.91
C ILE A 30 -35.57 -24.25 -18.11
N ARG A 31 -34.64 -25.16 -18.38
CA ARG A 31 -34.37 -26.25 -17.44
C ARG A 31 -33.95 -25.65 -16.10
N PRO A 32 -34.42 -26.13 -14.94
CA PRO A 32 -33.81 -25.76 -13.67
C PRO A 32 -32.36 -26.20 -13.76
N HIS A 33 -31.46 -25.21 -13.75
CA HIS A 33 -30.03 -25.47 -13.69
C HIS A 33 -29.80 -26.25 -12.40
N LYS A 34 -29.54 -27.55 -12.56
CA LYS A 34 -29.13 -28.47 -11.49
C LYS A 34 -28.14 -27.72 -10.62
N GLU A 35 -28.44 -27.61 -9.32
CA GLU A 35 -27.56 -27.05 -8.30
C GLU A 35 -26.18 -27.68 -8.47
N MET A 36 -25.29 -26.95 -9.14
CA MET A 36 -23.90 -27.29 -9.28
C MET A 36 -23.29 -26.82 -7.97
N GLU A 37 -23.07 -27.76 -7.05
CA GLU A 37 -22.38 -27.47 -5.79
C GLU A 37 -21.13 -26.62 -6.07
N PRO A 38 -20.94 -25.49 -5.39
CA PRO A 38 -19.82 -24.61 -5.69
C PRO A 38 -18.56 -25.20 -5.06
N ILE A 39 -17.91 -26.15 -5.74
CA ILE A 39 -16.49 -26.43 -5.53
C ILE A 39 -15.68 -25.53 -6.46
N MET A 40 -15.68 -24.23 -6.15
CA MET A 40 -14.61 -23.33 -6.55
C MET A 40 -14.06 -22.71 -5.29
N THR A 41 -13.23 -23.47 -4.57
CA THR A 41 -12.15 -22.86 -3.79
C THR A 41 -11.19 -22.23 -4.79
N THR A 42 -11.55 -21.06 -5.32
CA THR A 42 -10.61 -20.21 -6.03
C THR A 42 -9.70 -19.63 -4.96
N THR A 43 -8.57 -20.29 -4.71
CA THR A 43 -7.54 -19.75 -3.83
C THR A 43 -7.17 -18.36 -4.36
N PRO A 44 -7.32 -17.29 -3.56
CA PRO A 44 -6.96 -15.95 -4.01
C PRO A 44 -5.49 -15.92 -4.44
N ILE A 45 -5.23 -15.39 -5.64
CA ILE A 45 -3.87 -15.24 -6.15
C ILE A 45 -3.26 -13.99 -5.51
N TYR A 46 -2.33 -14.20 -4.59
CA TYR A 46 -1.58 -13.12 -3.95
C TYR A 46 -0.36 -12.75 -4.80
N THR A 47 -0.30 -11.48 -5.23
CA THR A 47 0.95 -10.92 -5.76
C THR A 47 1.70 -10.24 -4.62
N ARG A 48 3.04 -10.31 -4.66
CA ARG A 48 3.89 -9.65 -3.67
C ARG A 48 3.57 -8.15 -3.54
N ALA A 49 3.28 -7.47 -4.66
CA ALA A 49 2.91 -6.06 -4.67
C ALA A 49 1.58 -5.79 -3.94
N ASN A 50 0.54 -6.59 -4.20
CA ASN A 50 -0.76 -6.41 -3.55
C ASN A 50 -0.71 -6.73 -2.06
N VAL A 51 0.04 -7.77 -1.67
CA VAL A 51 0.24 -8.10 -0.26
C VAL A 51 1.05 -7.01 0.45
N LEU A 52 2.12 -6.51 -0.16
CA LEU A 52 2.89 -5.40 0.41
C LEU A 52 2.01 -4.15 0.61
N GLN A 53 1.16 -3.83 -0.36
CA GLN A 53 0.24 -2.71 -0.24
C GLN A 53 -0.78 -2.93 0.88
N ALA A 54 -1.31 -4.15 1.04
CA ALA A 54 -2.19 -4.50 2.14
C ALA A 54 -1.49 -4.37 3.50
N VAL A 55 -0.25 -4.86 3.62
CA VAL A 55 0.59 -4.70 4.82
C VAL A 55 0.79 -3.22 5.14
N ILE A 56 1.16 -2.40 4.15
CA ILE A 56 1.37 -0.96 4.33
C ILE A 56 0.07 -0.30 4.82
N ASN A 57 -1.06 -0.58 4.18
CA ASN A 57 -2.34 -0.02 4.59
C ASN A 57 -2.67 -0.42 6.04
N GLU A 58 -2.44 -1.68 6.41
CA GLU A 58 -2.72 -2.18 7.74
C GLU A 58 -1.86 -1.49 8.81
N VAL A 59 -0.54 -1.34 8.58
CA VAL A 59 0.32 -0.68 9.57
C VAL A 59 0.00 0.80 9.71
N GLU A 60 -0.40 1.47 8.62
CA GLU A 60 -0.83 2.87 8.67
C GLU A 60 -2.17 3.05 9.38
N VAL A 61 -3.06 2.05 9.35
CA VAL A 61 -4.32 2.05 10.11
C VAL A 61 -4.09 1.72 11.59
N ARG A 62 -3.33 0.65 11.89
CA ARG A 62 -3.13 0.19 13.27
C ARG A 62 -2.25 1.14 14.08
N GLN A 63 -1.16 1.61 13.48
CA GLN A 63 -0.12 2.43 14.14
C GLN A 63 0.27 1.92 15.55
N ASP A 64 0.34 0.60 15.71
CA ASP A 64 0.71 -0.07 16.98
C ASP A 64 2.18 -0.52 17.01
N GLY A 65 2.89 -0.36 15.88
CA GLY A 65 4.27 -0.75 15.69
C GLY A 65 4.49 -2.26 15.51
N HIS A 66 3.42 -3.05 15.38
CA HIS A 66 3.51 -4.48 15.14
C HIS A 66 3.54 -4.80 13.64
N LEU A 67 4.41 -5.72 13.25
CA LEU A 67 4.47 -6.22 11.88
C LEU A 67 3.25 -7.15 11.64
N PRO A 68 2.37 -6.87 10.66
CA PRO A 68 1.15 -7.64 10.47
C PRO A 68 1.44 -8.90 9.64
N SER A 69 2.14 -9.85 10.27
CA SER A 69 2.49 -11.14 9.68
C SER A 69 1.30 -12.10 9.52
N ASP A 70 0.17 -11.77 10.15
CA ASP A 70 -1.09 -12.50 10.14
C ASP A 70 -1.96 -12.22 8.92
N LEU A 71 -1.61 -11.23 8.09
CA LEU A 71 -2.40 -10.89 6.92
C LEU A 71 -2.38 -11.98 5.84
N PRO A 72 -3.52 -12.22 5.17
CA PRO A 72 -3.59 -13.20 4.09
C PRO A 72 -2.55 -12.93 3.00
N GLY A 73 -1.84 -13.99 2.59
CA GLY A 73 -0.83 -13.93 1.53
C GLY A 73 0.58 -13.52 1.97
N VAL A 74 0.79 -13.06 3.22
CA VAL A 74 2.12 -12.66 3.70
C VAL A 74 3.08 -13.84 3.69
N THR A 75 2.73 -14.96 4.33
CA THR A 75 3.56 -16.17 4.40
C THR A 75 3.72 -16.87 3.06
N THR A 76 2.88 -16.56 2.08
CA THR A 76 2.95 -17.10 0.72
C THR A 76 3.84 -16.26 -0.20
N THR A 77 3.97 -14.95 0.06
CA THR A 77 4.65 -14.00 -0.85
C THR A 77 5.99 -13.50 -0.32
N PHE A 78 6.21 -13.56 0.99
CA PHE A 78 7.48 -13.22 1.64
C PHE A 78 8.11 -14.47 2.23
N VAL A 79 9.40 -14.66 1.94
CA VAL A 79 10.13 -15.87 2.34
C VAL A 79 10.22 -15.96 3.87
N ASP A 80 10.46 -14.83 4.52
CA ASP A 80 10.57 -14.72 5.97
C ASP A 80 10.31 -13.28 6.45
N THR A 81 10.47 -13.05 7.76
CA THR A 81 10.36 -11.73 8.37
C THR A 81 11.37 -10.73 7.80
N ALA A 82 12.60 -11.15 7.47
CA ALA A 82 13.63 -10.24 6.97
C ALA A 82 13.28 -9.74 5.57
N ASP A 83 12.68 -10.59 4.74
CA ASP A 83 12.20 -10.25 3.41
C ASP A 83 11.07 -9.21 3.46
N LEU A 84 10.09 -9.38 4.36
CA LEU A 84 9.02 -8.40 4.55
C LEU A 84 9.56 -7.07 5.11
N VAL A 85 10.45 -7.13 6.10
CA VAL A 85 11.09 -5.92 6.66
C VAL A 85 11.93 -5.20 5.60
N GLY A 86 12.63 -5.94 4.73
CA GLY A 86 13.37 -5.36 3.61
C GLY A 86 12.47 -4.55 2.67
N ALA A 87 11.26 -5.03 2.40
CA ALA A 87 10.28 -4.30 1.60
C ALA A 87 9.79 -3.01 2.29
N LEU A 88 9.54 -3.06 3.60
CA LEU A 88 9.17 -1.87 4.39
C LEU A 88 10.31 -0.85 4.49
N LEU A 89 11.55 -1.32 4.64
CA LEU A 89 12.76 -0.49 4.62
C LEU A 89 12.93 0.23 3.28
N LEU A 90 12.74 -0.49 2.17
CA LEU A 90 12.78 0.12 0.84
C LEU A 90 11.68 1.18 0.68
N ARG A 91 10.46 0.88 1.14
CA ARG A 91 9.35 1.84 1.12
C ARG A 91 9.67 3.11 1.90
N TRP A 92 10.22 2.98 3.10
CA TRP A 92 10.66 4.10 3.93
C TRP A 92 11.78 4.90 3.25
N HIS A 93 12.83 4.22 2.77
CA HIS A 93 13.97 4.85 2.11
C HIS A 93 13.53 5.68 0.90
N THR A 94 12.71 5.13 0.01
CA THR A 94 12.17 5.86 -1.14
C THR A 94 11.34 7.07 -0.71
N ARG A 95 10.49 6.93 0.32
CA ARG A 95 9.68 8.04 0.83
C ARG A 95 10.54 9.18 1.37
N LEU A 96 11.54 8.86 2.19
CA LEU A 96 12.48 9.83 2.74
C LEU A 96 13.26 10.50 1.61
N ALA A 97 13.75 9.72 0.64
CA ALA A 97 14.55 10.26 -0.45
C ALA A 97 13.75 11.28 -1.27
N THR A 98 12.53 10.94 -1.68
CA THR A 98 11.63 11.87 -2.40
C THR A 98 11.32 13.13 -1.58
N ALA A 99 11.13 13.01 -0.26
CA ALA A 99 10.90 14.18 0.58
C ALA A 99 12.13 15.12 0.62
N LEU A 100 13.34 14.55 0.70
CA LEU A 100 14.59 15.31 0.67
C LEU A 100 14.82 15.99 -0.68
N GLU A 101 14.67 15.24 -1.77
CA GLU A 101 14.82 15.76 -3.14
C GLU A 101 13.88 16.94 -3.39
N ARG A 102 12.61 16.78 -3.01
CA ARG A 102 11.61 17.84 -3.13
C ARG A 102 12.02 19.07 -2.32
N ALA A 103 12.43 18.89 -1.06
CA ALA A 103 12.84 20.00 -0.21
C ALA A 103 14.08 20.73 -0.76
N MET A 104 15.02 20.01 -1.37
CA MET A 104 16.22 20.62 -1.98
C MET A 104 15.90 21.33 -3.30
N GLY A 105 14.93 20.82 -4.08
CA GLY A 105 14.44 21.47 -5.30
C GLY A 105 13.77 22.83 -5.07
N GLU A 106 13.36 23.12 -3.83
CA GLU A 106 12.82 24.43 -3.42
C GLU A 106 13.93 25.46 -3.10
N TYR A 107 15.21 25.10 -3.28
CA TYR A 107 16.40 25.93 -3.01
C TYR A 107 16.37 26.62 -1.64
N PRO A 108 16.25 25.86 -0.54
CA PRO A 108 16.10 26.43 0.79
C PRO A 108 17.38 27.18 1.22
N LEU A 109 17.18 28.33 1.87
CA LEU A 109 18.28 29.09 2.49
C LEU A 109 18.91 28.30 3.65
N ASP A 110 18.07 27.69 4.48
CA ASP A 110 18.48 26.79 5.55
C ASP A 110 18.21 25.34 5.14
N ARG A 111 19.26 24.69 4.61
CA ARG A 111 19.22 23.29 4.16
C ARG A 111 19.06 22.31 5.33
N GLU A 112 19.65 22.61 6.48
CA GLU A 112 19.57 21.72 7.64
C GLU A 112 18.13 21.63 8.15
N ALA A 113 17.50 22.80 8.36
CA ALA A 113 16.11 22.86 8.77
C ALA A 113 15.18 22.27 7.71
N ALA A 114 15.49 22.43 6.42
CA ALA A 114 14.74 21.79 5.34
C ALA A 114 14.83 20.26 5.38
N VAL A 115 16.01 19.69 5.61
CA VAL A 115 16.19 18.23 5.80
C VAL A 115 15.42 17.73 7.02
N VAL A 116 15.48 18.45 8.15
CA VAL A 116 14.72 18.11 9.36
C VAL A 116 13.21 18.10 9.09
N ARG A 117 12.68 19.13 8.41
CA ARG A 117 11.27 19.18 8.01
C ARG A 117 10.90 18.07 7.02
N ALA A 118 11.76 17.78 6.05
CA ALA A 118 11.54 16.71 5.07
C ALA A 118 11.47 15.34 5.74
N TRP A 119 12.36 15.07 6.70
CA TRP A 119 12.32 13.83 7.48
C TRP A 119 11.03 13.72 8.30
N ARG A 120 10.61 14.81 8.99
CA ARG A 120 9.35 14.86 9.75
C ARG A 120 8.15 14.60 8.83
N ARG A 121 8.12 15.23 7.65
CA ARG A 121 7.10 14.98 6.64
C ARG A 121 7.07 13.52 6.17
N ALA A 122 8.22 12.93 5.87
CA ALA A 122 8.32 11.53 5.46
C ALA A 122 7.82 10.58 6.56
N ARG A 123 8.14 10.89 7.83
CA ARG A 123 7.58 10.19 9.00
C ARG A 123 6.06 10.32 9.04
N ASP A 124 5.52 11.53 8.95
CA ASP A 124 4.08 11.76 9.10
C ASP A 124 3.28 11.11 7.95
N GLU A 125 3.83 11.10 6.73
CA GLU A 125 3.25 10.42 5.57
C GLU A 125 3.39 8.88 5.60
N SER A 126 4.16 8.32 6.53
CA SER A 126 4.40 6.87 6.65
C SER A 126 4.60 6.48 8.12
N ALA A 127 3.69 6.98 8.97
CA ALA A 127 3.83 6.92 10.42
C ALA A 127 3.75 5.49 10.94
N GLY A 128 2.83 4.69 10.40
CA GLY A 128 2.68 3.27 10.72
C GLY A 128 3.92 2.48 10.34
N VAL A 129 4.41 2.64 9.10
CA VAL A 129 5.66 1.99 8.65
C VAL A 129 6.83 2.41 9.54
N ARG A 130 7.00 3.71 9.80
CA ARG A 130 8.11 4.20 10.63
C ARG A 130 8.05 3.63 12.04
N LEU A 131 6.87 3.54 12.64
CA LEU A 131 6.70 2.99 13.99
C LEU A 131 7.07 1.50 14.06
N VAL A 132 6.70 0.70 13.06
CA VAL A 132 7.11 -0.72 12.95
C VAL A 132 8.63 -0.83 12.86
N LEU A 133 9.26 -0.03 12.00
CA LEU A 133 10.72 -0.03 11.83
C LEU A 133 11.44 0.42 13.11
N ASP A 134 10.93 1.44 13.81
CA ASP A 134 11.49 1.91 15.08
C ASP A 134 11.41 0.81 16.17
N ARG A 135 10.27 0.12 16.25
CA ARG A 135 10.09 -1.00 17.20
C ARG A 135 11.04 -2.15 16.90
N LEU A 136 11.17 -2.54 15.62
CA LEU A 136 12.08 -3.59 15.20
C LEU A 136 13.55 -3.20 15.38
N ALA A 137 13.90 -1.92 15.25
CA ALA A 137 15.25 -1.43 15.54
C ALA A 137 15.59 -1.51 17.04
N ALA A 138 14.61 -1.30 17.92
CA ALA A 138 14.78 -1.43 19.36
C ALA A 138 14.90 -2.89 19.82
N ASN A 139 14.15 -3.80 19.20
CA ASN A 139 14.16 -5.23 19.54
C ASN A 139 14.07 -6.11 18.28
N PRO A 140 15.18 -6.28 17.53
CA PRO A 140 15.17 -7.05 16.31
C PRO A 140 15.02 -8.55 16.63
N PRO A 141 14.13 -9.27 15.93
CA PRO A 141 13.87 -10.68 16.21
C PRO A 141 15.04 -11.60 15.84
N ASN A 142 15.92 -11.14 14.95
CA ASN A 142 17.13 -11.85 14.54
C ASN A 142 18.17 -10.88 13.95
N GLU A 143 19.39 -11.37 13.76
CA GLU A 143 20.50 -10.56 13.25
C GLU A 143 20.35 -10.16 11.77
N ALA A 144 19.60 -10.90 10.96
CA ALA A 144 19.35 -10.51 9.56
C ALA A 144 18.52 -9.22 9.51
N VAL A 145 17.45 -9.15 10.28
CA VAL A 145 16.61 -7.95 10.45
C VAL A 145 17.43 -6.80 11.05
N ALA A 146 18.19 -7.07 12.12
CA ALA A 146 19.02 -6.06 12.77
C ALA A 146 20.03 -5.43 11.80
N ARG A 147 20.66 -6.25 10.96
CA ARG A 147 21.62 -5.80 9.95
C ARG A 147 20.96 -4.96 8.88
N ALA A 148 19.81 -5.39 8.35
CA ALA A 148 19.07 -4.63 7.35
C ALA A 148 18.69 -3.24 7.86
N LEU A 149 18.14 -3.15 9.08
CA LEU A 149 17.77 -1.88 9.72
C LEU A 149 18.99 -0.96 9.87
N ARG A 150 20.12 -1.47 10.37
CA ARG A 150 21.35 -0.68 10.53
C ARG A 150 21.91 -0.19 9.19
N THR A 151 21.87 -1.02 8.16
CA THR A 151 22.38 -0.66 6.83
C THR A 151 21.52 0.43 6.20
N THR A 152 20.19 0.27 6.18
CA THR A 152 19.30 1.29 5.61
C THR A 152 19.38 2.60 6.39
N ALA A 153 19.42 2.55 7.73
CA ALA A 153 19.56 3.76 8.54
C ALA A 153 20.86 4.53 8.22
N ARG A 154 21.99 3.83 8.01
CA ARG A 154 23.25 4.48 7.62
C ARG A 154 23.16 5.15 6.25
N ASN A 155 22.51 4.51 5.28
CA ASN A 155 22.29 5.09 3.96
C ASN A 155 21.40 6.34 4.04
N ASP A 156 20.31 6.26 4.80
CA ASP A 156 19.42 7.39 5.06
C ASP A 156 20.17 8.57 5.70
N TRP A 157 20.98 8.30 6.74
CA TRP A 157 21.77 9.31 7.41
C TRP A 157 22.82 9.94 6.51
N ALA A 158 23.56 9.14 5.75
CA ALA A 158 24.53 9.67 4.79
C ALA A 158 23.83 10.59 3.76
N TYR A 159 22.65 10.19 3.28
CA TYR A 159 21.90 11.00 2.33
C TYR A 159 21.38 12.31 2.94
N MET A 160 20.86 12.27 4.17
CA MET A 160 20.46 13.47 4.91
C MET A 160 21.62 14.46 5.10
N ALA A 161 22.82 13.95 5.44
CA ALA A 161 24.00 14.78 5.62
C ALA A 161 24.44 15.47 4.31
N VAL A 162 24.42 14.74 3.20
CA VAL A 162 24.72 15.30 1.86
C VAL A 162 23.66 16.32 1.45
N ALA A 163 22.37 16.02 1.64
CA ALA A 163 21.28 16.95 1.34
C ALA A 163 21.40 18.25 2.14
N ALA A 164 21.78 18.15 3.42
CA ALA A 164 22.02 19.31 4.28
C ALA A 164 23.25 20.13 3.87
N GLY A 165 24.10 19.62 2.96
CA GLY A 165 25.38 20.25 2.59
C GLY A 165 26.46 20.09 3.66
N LEU A 166 26.29 19.18 4.62
CA LEU A 166 27.21 18.93 5.73
C LEU A 166 28.19 17.78 5.44
N ALA A 167 28.02 17.10 4.31
CA ALA A 167 28.94 16.10 3.78
C ALA A 167 28.99 16.22 2.25
N SER A 168 30.12 15.86 1.65
CA SER A 168 30.32 15.87 0.19
C SER A 168 30.05 14.51 -0.47
N THR A 169 30.01 13.43 0.31
CA THR A 169 29.94 12.04 -0.18
C THR A 169 29.01 11.19 0.69
N LEU A 170 28.44 10.13 0.09
CA LEU A 170 27.56 9.15 0.76
C LEU A 170 28.35 8.05 1.47
N ASP A 171 29.32 8.43 2.30
CA ASP A 171 30.19 7.48 2.98
C ASP A 171 29.88 7.33 4.48
N ALA A 172 30.63 6.45 5.14
CA ALA A 172 30.47 6.18 6.56
C ALA A 172 30.78 7.42 7.44
N ALA A 173 31.58 8.38 6.96
CA ALA A 173 31.91 9.59 7.71
C ALA A 173 30.72 10.57 7.76
N ALA A 174 29.81 10.53 6.78
CA ALA A 174 28.58 11.32 6.77
C ALA A 174 27.51 10.82 7.76
N THR A 175 27.61 9.54 8.17
CA THR A 175 26.59 8.86 9.00
C THR A 175 26.33 9.53 10.35
N PRO A 176 27.34 9.94 11.16
CA PRO A 176 27.09 10.59 12.45
C PRO A 176 26.36 11.94 12.32
N VAL A 177 26.65 12.69 11.26
CA VAL A 177 26.00 13.97 10.97
C VAL A 177 24.52 13.75 10.68
N GLY A 178 24.19 12.83 9.76
CA GLY A 178 22.81 12.50 9.45
C GLY A 178 22.01 11.97 10.64
N ARG A 179 22.66 11.17 11.50
CA ARG A 179 22.04 10.69 12.74
C ARG A 179 21.70 11.83 13.71
N SER A 180 22.55 12.86 13.77
CA SER A 180 22.26 14.08 14.54
C SER A 180 21.02 14.80 13.99
N LEU A 181 20.89 14.91 12.66
CA LEU A 181 19.72 15.49 12.02
C LEU A 181 18.43 14.72 12.30
N GLU A 182 18.47 13.38 12.24
CA GLU A 182 17.32 12.57 12.65
C GLU A 182 16.97 12.79 14.13
N THR A 183 17.97 12.89 15.01
CA THR A 183 17.75 13.17 16.43
C THR A 183 17.05 14.52 16.63
N LYS A 184 17.52 15.58 15.96
CA LYS A 184 16.87 16.89 15.94
C LYS A 184 15.43 16.80 15.41
N ALA A 185 15.22 16.03 14.35
CA ALA A 185 13.90 15.83 13.78
C ALA A 185 12.93 15.14 14.74
N ARG A 186 13.43 14.18 15.55
CA ARG A 186 12.66 13.43 16.54
C ARG A 186 12.34 14.20 17.82
N CYS A 187 13.24 15.07 18.29
CA CYS A 187 13.04 15.80 19.53
C CYS A 187 11.88 16.82 19.47
N GLY A 188 11.40 17.16 18.26
CA GLY A 188 10.43 18.23 18.05
C GLY A 188 11.05 19.59 18.37
N ASP A 189 10.66 20.64 17.64
CA ASP A 189 11.03 21.99 18.06
C ASP A 189 10.17 22.31 19.28
N HIS A 190 10.75 22.29 20.48
CA HIS A 190 10.22 23.16 21.53
C HIS A 190 10.37 24.58 20.99
N PRO A 191 9.30 25.38 20.83
CA PRO A 191 9.49 26.81 20.66
C PRO A 191 10.27 27.29 21.89
N GLU A 192 11.40 27.99 21.68
CA GLU A 192 12.02 28.73 22.77
C GLU A 192 10.99 29.65 23.43
N PRO A 193 11.01 29.80 24.77
CA PRO A 193 10.04 30.60 25.51
C PRO A 193 10.08 32.09 25.16
#